data_AF-A0A4R7BBX7-F1
#
_entry.id   AF-A0A4R7BBX7-F1
#
_cell.length_a   1.000
_cell.length_b   1.000
_cell.length_c   1.000
_cell.angle_alpha   90.00
_cell.angle_beta   90.00
_cell.angle_gamma   90.00
#
_symmetry.space_group_name_H-M   'P 1'
#
loop_
_entity.id
_entity.type
_entity.pdbx_description
1 polymer ?
#
loop_
_entity_poly.entity_id
_entity_poly.type
_entity_poly.pdbx_seq_one_letter_code
_entity_poly.pdbx_strand_id
1 'polypeptide(L)' 'MRQTFVKVTLTATRTWKDPATGKRRSQTKTFFQTLNPFNRNADGQPKTRDEIYVELRAESEAWKTGRAAPMEQGK' A
#
# COMPACT_ATOMS: atom_id res chain seq x y z
N MET A 1 7.53 -2.61 -28.66
CA MET A 1 8.04 -2.11 -27.35
C MET A 1 7.94 -3.23 -26.32
N ARG A 2 9.04 -3.54 -25.61
CA ARG A 2 9.02 -4.52 -24.53
C ARG A 2 8.46 -3.85 -23.27
N GLN A 3 7.20 -4.11 -22.95
CA GLN A 3 6.58 -3.57 -21.74
C GLN A 3 7.19 -4.31 -20.54
N THR A 4 7.91 -3.59 -19.69
CA THR A 4 8.52 -4.16 -18.49
C THR A 4 7.54 -3.95 -17.35
N PHE A 5 7.00 -5.04 -16.82
CA PHE A 5 6.15 -5.02 -15.64
C PHE A 5 7.03 -5.23 -14.41
N VAL A 6 7.32 -4.15 -13.68
CA VAL A 6 8.13 -4.22 -12.46
C VAL A 6 7.22 -4.17 -11.25
N LYS A 7 7.21 -5.22 -10.44
CA LYS A 7 6.48 -5.24 -9.18
C LYS A 7 7.24 -4.40 -8.15
N VAL A 8 6.59 -3.36 -7.65
CA VAL A 8 7.07 -2.55 -6.53
C VAL A 8 6.30 -2.98 -5.29
N THR A 9 7.00 -3.39 -4.25
CA THR A 9 6.41 -3.89 -3.01
C THR A 9 6.89 -3.08 -1.82
N LEU A 10 6.00 -2.87 -0.86
CA LEU A 10 6.31 -2.30 0.44
C LEU A 10 5.71 -3.19 1.53
N THR A 11 6.53 -3.66 2.45
CA THR A 11 6.08 -4.42 3.62
C THR A 11 6.04 -3.53 4.84
N ALA A 12 4.92 -3.57 5.57
CA ALA A 12 4.76 -2.84 6.81
C ALA A 12 4.21 -3.74 7.90
N THR A 13 4.67 -3.50 9.12
CA THR A 13 4.19 -4.16 10.33
C THR A 13 3.55 -3.13 11.25
N ARG A 14 2.38 -3.47 11.79
CA ARG A 14 1.73 -2.71 12.87
C ARG A 14 1.67 -3.58 14.12
N THR A 15 1.87 -2.97 15.28
CA THR A 15 1.82 -3.65 16.58
C THR A 15 0.89 -2.87 17.49
N TRP A 16 -0.01 -3.56 18.16
CA TRP A 16 -0.96 -2.95 19.11
C TRP A 16 -1.13 -3.84 20.34
N LYS A 17 -1.60 -3.23 21.42
CA LYS A 17 -2.03 -3.98 22.61
C LYS A 17 -3.48 -4.36 22.40
N ASP A 18 -3.77 -5.65 22.46
CA ASP A 18 -5.14 -6.15 22.33
C ASP A 18 -5.93 -5.81 23.60
N PRO A 19 -7.04 -5.06 23.52
CA PRO A 19 -7.79 -4.65 24.70
C PRO A 19 -8.52 -5.82 25.38
N ALA A 20 -8.86 -6.88 24.64
CA ALA A 20 -9.58 -8.03 25.18
C ALA A 20 -8.66 -9.00 25.96
N THR A 21 -7.44 -9.21 25.50
CA THR A 21 -6.49 -10.19 26.07
C THR A 21 -5.30 -9.56 26.77
N GLY A 22 -5.09 -8.25 26.62
CA GLY A 22 -3.94 -7.51 27.16
C GLY A 22 -2.59 -7.81 26.49
N LYS A 23 -2.56 -8.76 25.55
CA LYS A 23 -1.34 -9.21 24.86
C LYS A 23 -0.94 -8.25 23.75
N ARG A 24 0.37 -8.17 23.47
CA ARG A 24 0.88 -7.48 22.29
C ARG A 24 0.61 -8.33 21.06
N ARG A 25 -0.07 -7.76 20.07
CA ARG A 25 -0.32 -8.37 18.76
C ARG A 25 0.45 -7.61 17.70
N SER A 26 1.00 -8.34 16.75
CA SER A 26 1.59 -7.78 15.54
C SER A 26 0.88 -8.32 14.31
N GLN A 27 0.77 -7.49 13.28
CA GLN A 27 0.30 -7.89 11.97
C GLN A 27 1.26 -7.31 10.95
N THR A 28 1.62 -8.11 9.95
CA THR A 28 2.43 -7.67 8.81
C THR A 28 1.57 -7.73 7.56
N LYS A 29 1.61 -6.67 6.76
CA LYS A 29 0.92 -6.58 5.47
C LYS A 29 1.90 -6.14 4.39
N THR A 30 1.82 -6.78 3.24
CA THR A 30 2.60 -6.40 2.05
C THR A 30 1.68 -5.68 1.09
N PHE A 31 2.04 -4.46 0.76
CA PHE A 31 1.43 -3.62 -0.25
C PHE A 31 2.24 -3.75 -1.54
N PHE A 32 1.57 -3.75 -2.69
CA PHE A 32 2.27 -3.83 -3.96
C PHE A 32 1.51 -3.10 -5.06
N GLN A 33 2.26 -2.58 -6.00
CA GLN A 33 1.76 -2.01 -7.24
C GLN A 33 2.69 -2.40 -8.38
N THR A 34 2.16 -2.41 -9.60
CA THR A 34 2.94 -2.77 -10.79
C THR A 34 3.27 -1.51 -11.56
N LEU A 35 4.56 -1.26 -11.75
CA LEU A 35 5.06 -0.27 -12.70
C LEU A 35 4.74 -0.78 -14.11
N ASN A 36 3.78 -0.14 -14.77
CA ASN A 36 3.33 -0.49 -16.11
C ASN A 36 2.72 0.73 -16.82
N PRO A 37 2.68 0.77 -18.16
CA PRO A 37 2.20 1.95 -18.92
C PRO A 37 0.70 2.28 -18.76
N PHE A 38 -0.07 1.38 -18.15
CA PHE A 38 -1.49 1.58 -17.84
C PHE A 38 -1.71 2.09 -16.41
N ASN A 39 -0.72 1.94 -15.51
CA ASN A 39 -0.77 2.54 -14.18
C ASN A 39 -0.35 4.01 -14.29
N ARG A 40 -1.32 4.89 -14.49
CA ARG A 40 -1.10 6.31 -14.79
C ARG A 40 -1.39 7.20 -13.60
N ASN A 41 -0.66 8.30 -13.49
CA ASN A 41 -0.93 9.37 -12.54
C ASN A 41 -2.09 10.26 -13.03
N ALA A 42 -2.45 11.27 -12.24
CA ALA A 42 -3.54 12.20 -12.56
C ALA A 42 -3.30 13.01 -13.86
N ASP A 43 -2.05 13.13 -14.29
CA ASP A 43 -1.65 13.80 -15.54
C ASP A 43 -1.76 12.85 -16.76
N GLY A 44 -2.12 11.58 -16.54
CA GLY A 44 -2.21 10.56 -17.59
C GLY A 44 -0.86 9.95 -17.99
N GLN A 45 0.22 10.29 -17.29
CA GLN A 45 1.55 9.73 -17.51
C GLN A 45 1.73 8.44 -16.70
N PRO A 46 2.51 7.45 -17.18
CA PRO A 46 2.79 6.26 -16.40
C PRO A 46 3.49 6.63 -15.09
N LYS A 47 2.96 6.14 -13.97
CA LYS A 47 3.54 6.37 -12.64
C LYS A 47 4.98 5.91 -12.63
N THR A 48 5.84 6.71 -12.01
CA THR A 48 7.22 6.34 -11.74
C THR A 48 7.30 5.41 -10.54
N ARG A 49 8.46 4.74 -10.37
CA ARG A 49 8.70 3.91 -9.19
C ARG A 49 8.63 4.70 -7.89
N ASP A 50 9.04 5.98 -7.91
CA ASP A 50 8.99 6.87 -6.76
C ASP A 50 7.55 7.22 -6.38
N GLU A 51 6.73 7.62 -7.35
CA GLU A 51 5.29 7.87 -7.12
C GLU A 51 4.59 6.64 -6.54
N ILE A 52 4.84 5.46 -7.11
CA ILE A 52 4.31 4.20 -6.58
C ILE A 52 4.75 3.99 -5.13
N TYR A 53 6.01 4.27 -4.80
CA TYR A 53 6.52 4.10 -3.44
C TYR A 53 5.87 5.09 -2.46
N VAL A 54 5.65 6.34 -2.87
CA VAL A 54 4.93 7.36 -2.09
C VAL A 54 3.50 6.91 -1.79
N GLU A 55 2.79 6.37 -2.78
CA GLU A 55 1.44 5.85 -2.57
C GLU A 55 1.41 4.63 -1.65
N LEU A 56 2.29 3.65 -1.88
CA LEU A 56 2.42 2.47 -1.02
C LEU A 56 2.74 2.89 0.42
N ARG A 57 3.60 3.90 0.59
CA ARG A 57 3.94 4.45 1.90
C ARG A 57 2.72 5.07 2.56
N ALA A 58 1.99 5.95 1.88
CA ALA A 58 0.77 6.58 2.40
C ALA A 58 -0.28 5.53 2.79
N GLU A 59 -0.49 4.51 1.97
CA GLU A 59 -1.37 3.38 2.26
C GLU A 59 -0.91 2.60 3.50
N SER A 60 0.40 2.36 3.62
CA SER A 60 0.97 1.67 4.78
C SER A 60 0.82 2.47 6.08
N GLU A 61 0.95 3.80 6.02
CA GLU A 61 0.82 4.70 7.17
C GLU A 61 -0.65 4.81 7.63
N ALA A 62 -1.58 4.93 6.68
CA ALA A 62 -3.02 4.86 6.95
C ALA A 62 -3.39 3.52 7.63
N TRP A 63 -2.89 2.41 7.11
CA TRP A 63 -3.11 1.09 7.69
C TRP A 63 -2.49 0.93 9.10
N LYS A 64 -1.30 1.49 9.35
CA LYS A 64 -0.63 1.46 10.65
C LYS A 64 -1.40 2.25 11.71
N THR A 65 -1.91 3.43 11.34
CA THR A 65 -2.64 4.32 12.25
C THR A 65 -4.07 3.87 12.53
N GLY A 66 -4.53 2.78 11.91
CA GLY A 66 -5.90 2.28 12.07
C GLY A 66 -6.94 3.14 11.36
N ARG A 67 -6.51 4.21 10.68
CA ARG A 67 -7.33 4.93 9.70
C ARG A 67 -7.32 4.09 8.44
N ALA A 68 -8.11 3.02 8.46
CA ALA A 68 -8.45 2.31 7.24
C ALA A 68 -8.83 3.38 6.21
N ALA A 69 -8.03 3.52 5.15
CA ALA A 69 -8.48 4.23 3.97
C ALA A 69 -9.90 3.71 3.69
N PRO A 70 -10.89 4.60 3.42
CA PRO A 70 -12.26 4.17 3.22
C PRO A 70 -12.22 2.98 2.27
N MET A 71 -12.62 1.81 2.78
CA MET A 71 -12.77 0.63 1.97
C MET A 71 -13.58 1.07 0.77
N GLU A 72 -13.00 1.03 -0.42
CA GLU A 72 -13.80 0.96 -1.63
C GLU A 72 -14.55 -0.37 -1.51
N GLN A 73 -15.74 -0.28 -0.94
CA GLN A 73 -16.68 -1.37 -0.77
C GLN A 73 -17.22 -1.62 -2.18
N GLY A 74 -16.48 -2.41 -2.96
CA GLY A 74 -16.93 -2.96 -4.22
C GLY A 74 -18.07 -3.94 -3.94
N LYS A 75 -19.27 -3.49 -4.30
CA LYS A 75 -20.58 -4.14 -4.19
C LYS A 75 -20.67 -5.50 -4.88
#